data_AF-A0A7J6W5T3-F1
#
_entry.id   AF-A0A7J6W5T3-F1
#
_cell.length_a   1.000
_cell.length_b   1.000
_cell.length_c   1.000
_cell.angle_alpha   90.00
_cell.angle_beta   90.00
_cell.angle_gamma   90.00
#
_symmetry.space_group_name_H-M   'P 1'
#
loop_
_entity.id
_entity.type
_entity.pdbx_description
1 polymer ?
#
loop_
_entity_poly.entity_id
_entity_poly.type
_entity_poly.pdbx_seq_one_letter_code
_entity_poly.pdbx_strand_id
1 'polypeptide(L)'
;MEMTSLRQFLRSLCEDLQWDYTVFWKVRHRSRMLLTWEDGYCNYPKPRQYVEGNSDNVHLGEIDGVASFDYEIDVANGSSAGYPLGLAVVSMSCALYSLGEGYVGGAASTGKHHLIFADEFDSKLLPEV
;
A
#
# COMPACT_ATOMS: atom_id res chain seq x y z
N MET A 1 -4.01 -8.77 -17.48
CA MET A 1 -4.00 -7.32 -17.21
C MET A 1 -2.56 -6.90 -17.30
N GLU A 2 -2.20 -6.01 -18.23
CA GLU A 2 -0.80 -5.56 -18.30
C GLU A 2 -0.45 -4.75 -17.06
N MET A 3 0.52 -5.24 -16.30
CA MET A 3 1.14 -4.43 -15.25
C MET A 3 1.81 -3.24 -15.92
N THR A 4 1.56 -2.03 -15.40
CA THR A 4 2.34 -0.86 -15.82
C THR A 4 3.81 -1.12 -15.54
N SER A 5 4.70 -0.56 -16.35
CA SER A 5 6.15 -0.63 -16.10
C SER A 5 6.51 -0.10 -14.70
N LEU A 6 5.76 0.88 -14.21
CA LEU A 6 5.87 1.39 -12.84
C LEU A 6 5.50 0.34 -11.80
N ARG A 7 4.35 -0.34 -11.94
CA ARG A 7 3.94 -1.40 -11.01
C ARG A 7 4.91 -2.57 -11.00
N GLN A 8 5.47 -2.94 -12.15
CA GLN A 8 6.51 -3.97 -12.24
C GLN A 8 7.77 -3.58 -11.47
N PHE A 9 8.21 -2.32 -11.62
CA PHE A 9 9.34 -1.78 -10.87
C PHE A 9 9.07 -1.72 -9.35
N LEU A 10 7.88 -1.27 -8.95
CA LEU A 10 7.49 -1.24 -7.54
C LEU A 10 7.44 -2.65 -6.94
N ARG A 11 6.95 -3.63 -7.70
CA ARG A 11 6.95 -5.03 -7.32
C ARG A 11 8.37 -5.57 -7.13
N SER A 12 9.29 -5.33 -8.07
CA SER A 12 10.67 -5.81 -7.93
C SER A 12 11.34 -5.21 -6.70
N LEU A 13 11.13 -3.91 -6.43
CA LEU A 13 11.63 -3.28 -5.19
C LEU A 13 11.08 -3.96 -3.93
N CYS A 14 9.81 -4.39 -3.95
CA CYS A 14 9.16 -5.05 -2.83
C CYS A 14 9.73 -6.46 -2.60
N GLU A 15 9.83 -7.25 -3.69
CA GLU A 15 10.30 -8.64 -3.66
C GLU A 15 11.81 -8.73 -3.38
N ASP A 16 12.63 -7.87 -4.01
CA ASP A 16 14.09 -7.92 -3.91
C ASP A 16 14.60 -7.40 -2.55
N LEU A 17 13.93 -6.40 -1.99
CA LEU A 17 14.33 -5.76 -0.72
C LEU A 17 13.50 -6.25 0.48
N GLN A 18 12.59 -7.20 0.26
CA GLN A 18 11.71 -7.76 1.30
C GLN A 18 10.87 -6.71 2.03
N TRP A 19 10.43 -5.67 1.32
CA TRP A 19 9.44 -4.73 1.86
C TRP A 19 8.05 -5.36 1.80
N ASP A 20 7.18 -4.98 2.74
CA ASP A 20 5.78 -5.43 2.71
C ASP A 20 4.95 -4.66 1.67
N TYR A 21 5.33 -3.43 1.36
CA TYR A 21 4.68 -2.61 0.34
C TYR A 21 5.63 -1.52 -0.20
N THR A 22 5.36 -1.07 -1.42
CA THR A 22 6.05 0.04 -2.07
C THR A 22 5.02 0.95 -2.74
N VAL A 23 5.26 2.26 -2.69
CA VAL A 23 4.31 3.26 -3.22
C VAL A 23 5.07 4.31 -3.99
N PHE A 24 4.47 4.81 -5.08
CA PHE A 24 5.00 5.90 -5.86
C PHE A 24 4.09 7.12 -5.79
N TRP A 25 4.66 8.22 -5.30
CA TRP A 25 4.01 9.52 -5.23
C TRP A 25 4.49 10.41 -6.37
N LYS A 26 3.55 10.92 -7.16
CA LYS A 26 3.85 11.86 -8.24
C LYS A 26 3.71 13.29 -7.77
N VAL A 27 4.74 14.09 -8.01
CA VAL A 27 4.65 15.54 -7.85
C VAL A 27 3.81 16.13 -8.99
N ARG A 28 2.81 16.93 -8.64
CA ARG A 28 1.94 17.67 -9.55
C ARG A 28 2.15 19.17 -9.34
N HIS A 29 2.39 19.87 -10.44
CA HIS A 29 2.50 21.32 -10.44
C HIS A 29 1.12 21.93 -10.71
N ARG A 30 0.40 22.35 -9.65
CA ARG A 30 -0.84 23.14 -9.74
C ARG A 30 -0.62 24.52 -9.10
N SER A 31 -1.63 25.10 -8.45
CA SER A 31 -1.48 26.33 -7.65
C SER A 31 -0.52 26.17 -6.46
N ARG A 32 -0.32 24.92 -6.01
CA ARG A 32 0.72 24.49 -5.07
C ARG A 32 1.36 23.21 -5.60
N MET A 33 2.60 22.93 -5.20
CA MET A 33 3.25 21.65 -5.50
C MET A 33 2.72 20.58 -4.54
N LEU A 34 2.05 19.58 -5.10
CA LEU A 34 1.35 18.53 -4.35
C LEU A 34 1.86 17.15 -4.78
N LEU A 35 1.87 16.20 -3.86
CA LEU A 35 2.16 14.80 -4.10
C LEU A 35 0.85 14.01 -4.12
N THR A 36 0.58 13.34 -5.24
CA THR A 36 -0.59 12.48 -5.46
C THR A 36 -0.16 11.05 -5.67
N TRP A 37 -0.97 10.09 -5.22
CA TRP A 37 -0.76 8.68 -5.55
C TRP A 37 -0.73 8.47 -7.07
N GLU A 38 0.27 7.73 -7.56
CA GLU A 38 0.31 7.29 -8.96
C GLU A 38 0.21 5.77 -9.07
N ASP A 39 0.99 5.01 -8.29
CA ASP A 39 0.84 3.55 -8.22
C ASP A 39 1.43 3.00 -6.91
N GLY A 40 1.11 1.74 -6.61
CA GLY A 40 1.63 1.03 -5.44
C GLY A 40 1.52 -0.47 -5.59
N TYR A 41 2.37 -1.17 -4.83
CA TYR A 41 2.38 -2.61 -4.72
C TYR A 41 2.42 -3.01 -3.25
N CYS A 42 1.66 -4.04 -2.88
CA CYS A 42 1.66 -4.60 -1.53
C CYS A 42 1.88 -6.10 -1.66
N ASN A 43 2.91 -6.60 -1.00
CA ASN A 43 3.27 -8.00 -0.96
C ASN A 43 2.37 -8.72 0.05
N TYR A 44 1.17 -9.07 -0.40
CA TYR A 44 0.26 -9.83 0.44
C TYR A 44 0.74 -11.29 0.54
N PRO A 45 0.81 -11.87 1.75
CA PRO A 45 0.94 -13.31 1.87
C PRO A 45 -0.27 -13.92 1.17
N LYS A 46 -0.02 -14.81 0.20
CA LYS A 46 -1.10 -15.58 -0.44
C LYS A 46 -1.93 -16.22 0.68
N PRO A 47 -3.27 -16.12 0.66
CA PRO A 47 -4.10 -16.86 1.59
C PRO A 47 -3.63 -18.31 1.54
N ARG A 48 -3.25 -18.87 2.70
CA ARG A 48 -3.02 -20.31 2.78
C ARG A 48 -4.31 -20.92 2.29
N GLN A 49 -4.26 -21.67 1.18
CA GLN A 49 -5.42 -22.44 0.73
C GLN A 49 -5.91 -23.22 1.94
N TYR A 50 -7.07 -22.84 2.46
CA TYR A 50 -7.72 -23.61 3.49
C TYR A 50 -7.99 -24.96 2.82
N VAL A 51 -7.43 -26.04 3.37
CA VAL A 51 -7.68 -27.38 2.83
C VAL A 51 -9.18 -27.56 2.78
N GLU A 52 -9.67 -27.78 1.57
CA GLU A 52 -11.06 -27.77 1.18
C GLU A 52 -11.85 -28.81 1.96
N GLY A 53 -12.59 -28.34 2.97
CA GLY A 53 -13.70 -29.06 3.55
C GLY A 53 -14.90 -28.96 2.61
N ASN A 54 -14.90 -29.79 1.57
CA ASN A 54 -16.02 -30.29 0.79
C ASN A 54 -17.31 -29.41 0.76
N SER A 55 -17.41 -28.49 -0.20
CA SER A 55 -18.70 -27.92 -0.63
C SER A 55 -18.60 -27.33 -2.04
N ASP A 56 -18.95 -28.16 -3.02
CA ASP A 56 -19.57 -27.88 -4.31
C ASP A 56 -19.22 -26.55 -5.03
N ASN A 57 -18.14 -26.62 -5.81
CA ASN A 57 -17.93 -26.02 -7.14
C ASN A 57 -18.57 -24.65 -7.46
N VAL A 58 -17.83 -23.58 -7.16
CA VAL A 58 -17.87 -22.35 -7.94
C VAL A 58 -16.51 -22.17 -8.63
N HIS A 59 -16.49 -22.44 -9.92
CA HIS A 59 -15.33 -22.24 -10.79
C HIS A 59 -15.05 -20.73 -10.92
N LEU A 60 -14.17 -20.19 -10.09
CA LEU A 60 -13.69 -18.81 -10.23
C LEU A 60 -12.67 -18.74 -11.36
N GLY A 61 -13.21 -18.56 -12.57
CA GLY A 61 -12.44 -18.21 -13.75
C GLY A 61 -11.71 -16.88 -13.54
N GLU A 62 -10.42 -16.91 -13.82
CA GLU A 62 -9.56 -15.76 -14.02
C GLU A 62 -10.21 -14.80 -15.04
N ILE A 63 -10.68 -13.65 -14.58
CA ILE A 63 -11.14 -12.56 -15.46
C ILE A 63 -10.21 -11.37 -15.27
N ASP A 64 -9.52 -11.10 -16.37
CA ASP A 64 -8.58 -10.03 -16.61
C ASP A 64 -9.26 -8.64 -16.61
N GLY A 65 -8.72 -7.71 -15.81
CA GLY A 65 -8.61 -6.31 -16.26
C GLY A 65 -9.52 -5.27 -15.65
N VAL A 66 -9.42 -5.00 -14.34
CA VAL A 66 -9.70 -3.69 -13.73
C VAL A 66 -8.76 -3.49 -12.55
N ALA A 67 -7.92 -2.45 -12.56
CA ALA A 67 -7.11 -2.05 -11.41
C ALA A 67 -8.01 -1.21 -10.48
N SER A 68 -8.91 -1.89 -9.81
CA SER A 68 -9.53 -1.44 -8.57
C SER A 68 -8.87 -2.26 -7.45
N PHE A 69 -8.61 -1.65 -6.30
CA PHE A 69 -8.37 -2.45 -5.08
C PHE A 69 -9.71 -3.09 -4.67
N ASP A 70 -10.25 -4.00 -5.48
CA ASP A 70 -11.44 -4.77 -5.14
C ASP A 70 -11.02 -5.91 -4.22
N TYR A 71 -11.09 -5.66 -2.92
CA TYR A 71 -11.61 -6.71 -2.06
C TYR A 71 -13.07 -6.34 -1.82
N GLU A 72 -13.98 -7.11 -2.42
CA GLU A 72 -15.38 -7.08 -2.02
C GLU A 72 -15.38 -7.56 -0.56
N ILE A 73 -15.68 -6.66 0.38
CA ILE A 73 -15.98 -7.05 1.75
C ILE A 73 -17.21 -7.93 1.64
N ASP A 74 -17.06 -9.24 1.83
CA ASP A 74 -18.20 -10.11 2.04
C ASP A 74 -18.83 -9.71 3.39
N VAL A 75 -19.76 -8.75 3.35
CA VAL A 75 -20.52 -8.29 4.52
C VAL A 75 -21.52 -9.38 4.97
N ALA A 76 -21.56 -10.53 4.30
CA ALA A 76 -22.53 -11.57 4.57
C ALA A 76 -22.00 -12.76 5.40
N ASN A 77 -20.87 -12.68 6.12
CA ASN A 77 -20.67 -13.57 7.28
C ASN A 77 -19.53 -13.10 8.22
N GLY A 78 -19.82 -12.13 9.10
CA GLY A 78 -19.30 -12.02 10.48
C GLY A 78 -17.80 -12.10 10.86
N SER A 79 -16.84 -12.39 9.96
CA SER A 79 -15.41 -12.50 10.31
C SER A 79 -14.50 -12.60 9.07
N SER A 80 -14.34 -11.51 8.31
CA SER A 80 -13.20 -11.36 7.40
C SER A 80 -12.54 -10.02 7.68
N ALA A 81 -11.66 -10.00 8.68
CA ALA A 81 -10.79 -8.86 8.93
C ALA A 81 -9.83 -8.76 7.73
N GLY A 82 -10.10 -7.83 6.81
CA GLY A 82 -9.19 -7.53 5.70
C GLY A 82 -7.77 -7.30 6.21
N TYR A 83 -6.77 -7.74 5.45
CA TYR A 83 -5.36 -7.62 5.84
C TYR A 83 -5.04 -6.15 6.18
N PRO A 84 -4.72 -5.81 7.45
CA PRO A 84 -4.66 -4.41 7.90
C PRO A 84 -3.71 -3.54 7.10
N LEU A 85 -2.59 -4.12 6.63
CA LEU A 85 -1.65 -3.43 5.77
C LEU A 85 -2.27 -3.05 4.43
N GLY A 86 -3.05 -3.95 3.83
CA GLY A 86 -3.71 -3.66 2.57
C GLY A 86 -4.72 -2.54 2.67
N LEU A 87 -5.51 -2.57 3.74
CA LEU A 87 -6.44 -1.49 4.07
C LEU A 87 -5.70 -0.15 4.25
N ALA A 88 -4.55 -0.17 4.93
CA ALA A 88 -3.72 1.02 5.08
C ALA A 88 -3.19 1.52 3.74
N VAL A 89 -2.72 0.64 2.85
CA VAL A 89 -2.24 1.00 1.50
C VAL A 89 -3.36 1.60 0.64
N VAL A 90 -4.55 1.01 0.68
CA VAL A 90 -5.74 1.55 0.01
C VAL A 90 -6.09 2.93 0.57
N SER A 91 -6.14 3.07 1.89
CA SER A 91 -6.40 4.35 2.55
C SER A 91 -5.36 5.40 2.18
N MET A 92 -4.08 5.01 2.05
CA MET A 92 -3.01 5.90 1.62
C MET A 92 -3.22 6.38 0.18
N SER A 93 -3.77 5.56 -0.72
CA SER A 93 -3.99 5.98 -2.12
C SER A 93 -4.90 7.21 -2.28
N CYS A 94 -5.74 7.49 -1.27
CA CYS A 94 -6.59 8.68 -1.22
C CYS A 94 -5.91 9.91 -0.60
N ALA A 95 -4.69 9.77 -0.07
CA ALA A 95 -3.97 10.85 0.59
C ALA A 95 -3.39 11.87 -0.40
N LEU A 96 -3.26 13.11 0.08
CA LEU A 96 -2.68 14.24 -0.64
C LEU A 96 -1.69 14.93 0.29
N TYR A 97 -0.46 15.13 -0.18
CA TYR A 97 0.58 15.81 0.61
C TYR A 97 1.07 17.08 -0.09
N SER A 98 1.40 18.11 0.68
CA SER A 98 2.11 19.29 0.18
C SER A 98 3.61 19.00 0.07
N LEU A 99 4.26 19.54 -0.95
CA LEU A 99 5.73 19.47 -1.03
C LEU A 99 6.36 20.21 0.17
N GLY A 100 7.32 19.57 0.82
CA GLY A 100 8.01 20.09 2.01
C GLY A 100 7.30 19.85 3.34
N GLU A 101 6.07 19.33 3.35
CA GLU A 101 5.31 19.06 4.58
C GLU A 101 5.27 17.56 4.92
N GLY A 102 5.38 17.24 6.21
CA GLY A 102 5.38 15.86 6.70
C GLY A 102 6.53 15.01 6.13
N TYR A 103 6.45 13.70 6.31
CA TYR A 103 7.51 12.79 5.88
C TYR A 103 7.62 12.68 4.35
N VAL A 104 6.49 12.44 3.68
CA VAL A 104 6.46 12.29 2.21
C VAL A 104 6.85 13.59 1.52
N GLY A 105 6.29 14.73 1.96
CA GLY A 105 6.60 16.03 1.38
C GLY A 105 8.01 16.50 1.68
N GLY A 106 8.52 16.29 2.90
CA GLY A 106 9.89 16.61 3.27
C GLY A 106 10.93 15.77 2.50
N ALA A 107 10.67 14.48 2.30
CA ALA A 107 11.53 13.64 1.47
C ALA A 107 11.58 14.15 0.02
N ALA A 108 10.41 14.47 -0.55
CA ALA A 108 10.32 14.96 -1.91
C ALA A 108 10.97 16.34 -2.13
N SER A 109 10.93 17.24 -1.13
CA SER A 109 11.53 18.58 -1.25
C SER A 109 13.05 18.56 -1.12
N THR A 110 13.60 17.65 -0.32
CA THR A 110 15.06 17.57 -0.08
C THR A 110 15.79 16.79 -1.16
N GLY A 111 15.09 15.94 -1.92
CA GLY A 111 15.69 15.04 -2.90
C GLY A 111 16.61 13.99 -2.26
N LYS A 112 16.49 13.76 -0.95
CA LYS A 112 17.31 12.82 -0.18
C LYS A 112 16.49 11.59 0.21
N HIS A 113 17.18 10.48 0.43
CA HIS A 113 16.58 9.29 1.04
C HIS A 113 16.40 9.50 2.54
N HIS A 114 15.23 9.13 3.06
CA HIS A 114 14.92 9.16 4.49
C HIS A 114 14.48 7.75 4.90
N LEU A 115 14.99 7.29 6.04
CA LEU A 115 14.61 6.03 6.66
C LEU A 115 14.12 6.33 8.07
N ILE A 116 12.98 5.75 8.45
CA ILE A 116 12.33 6.01 9.72
C ILE A 116 12.10 4.66 10.37
N PHE A 117 12.56 4.51 11.60
CA PHE A 117 12.37 3.30 12.40
C PHE A 117 11.30 3.53 13.47
N ALA A 118 10.57 2.49 13.82
CA ALA A 118 9.44 2.58 14.76
C ALA A 118 9.89 2.92 16.20
N ASP A 119 11.08 2.47 16.59
CA ASP A 119 11.69 2.70 17.91
C ASP A 119 11.98 4.19 18.18
N GLU A 120 12.19 4.99 17.14
CA GLU A 120 12.38 6.44 17.27
C GLU A 120 11.12 7.16 17.77
N PHE A 121 9.93 6.56 17.65
CA PHE A 121 8.68 7.15 18.11
C PHE A 121 8.41 6.98 19.61
N ASP A 122 8.97 5.93 20.25
CA ASP A 122 8.78 5.68 21.68
C ASP A 122 9.58 6.65 22.56
N SER A 123 10.64 7.26 22.02
CA SER A 123 11.51 8.19 22.73
C SER A 123 10.88 9.54 23.07
N LYS A 124 9.73 9.89 22.47
CA LYS A 124 9.03 11.18 22.68
C LYS A 124 7.91 11.12 23.73
N LEU A 125 7.66 9.96 24.34
CA LEU A 125 6.57 9.76 25.30
C LEU A 125 7.00 9.73 26.77
N LEU A 126 8.29 9.89 27.06
CA LEU A 126 8.76 9.96 28.44
C LEU A 126 8.82 11.43 28.89
N PRO A 127 8.03 11.86 29.89
CA PRO A 127 8.28 13.14 30.53
C PRO A 127 9.64 13.09 31.22
N GLU A 128 10.48 14.10 30.98
CA GLU A 128 11.67 14.34 31.79
C GLU A 128 11.23 14.52 33.25
N VAL A 129 11.79 13.71 34.16
CA VAL A 129 11.59 13.77 35.62
C VAL A 129 12.56 14.76 36.22
#